data_AF-A0A2H3CBY7-F1
#
_entry.id   AF-A0A2H3CBY7-F1
#
_cell.length_a   1.000
_cell.length_b   1.000
_cell.length_c   1.000
_cell.angle_alpha   90.00
_cell.angle_beta   90.00
_cell.angle_gamma   90.00
#
_symmetry.space_group_name_H-M   'P 1'
#
loop_
_entity.id
_entity.type
_entity.pdbx_description
1 polymer ?
#
loop_
_entity_poly.entity_id
_entity_poly.type
_entity_poly.pdbx_seq_one_letter_code
_entity_poly.pdbx_strand_id
1 'polypeptide(L)'
;MDPTSAFTCSVLTTNINPILYNNDLFDFQMDYPDSRWNVAMDRADDPFAIARNLSRLYDEAQGARDRQRKSNNPCLISLKLENNLASSARPWIVKLLQHLRMFGELKGIDVSSMITIRFANTEQATTALQAIRSPAFASIAGGEINISHCDMLRNPSPPPPSSSRREPELISLIENLHAHIRELKHEKTLRQTADAQASESLRTLREELSFAQSYAEEQHKQSECYKSELESEIAQSAGLRHRVSEVELDLASRNQEYAEETDALKETIDDMKIDAEARDLKLSDLEQRNKELEDLLGLKDRQLMASEGKRQMDMSKCCEMSCEIDQLRKMLLEKDHQLEILATERDALRIDSEKWSRKESDFEDKKKELEDEMARCDLEMAAKDSLVKALHAKVDELKEKNKTFGCAAVGLETRRLGLEAKHIAAVKEKDAAEKEVKNLRTKAVAMQKILSMGLDETRKLSDEVKMLRIQSRNKDVQIMHLQARIESLQNDLTTLQREKEKEISRRNIWSDKKAIKRAQRCLGEFEEASFSHRKPVTFEDVPWPVLADLSTLGPRDITKKKVSKFFSMAEESLGDERYWDMLGRMYKVFRKQRWEKRGLLDSVVDGQLCDELENAREVVWEVAKSLWKD
;
A
#
# COMPACT_ATOMS: atom_id res chain seq x y z
N MET A 1 38.11 29.33 29.55
CA MET A 1 38.62 27.95 29.65
C MET A 1 37.79 27.12 28.68
N ASP A 2 38.41 26.76 27.57
CA ASP A 2 37.86 25.86 26.53
C ASP A 2 37.84 24.41 27.01
N PRO A 3 36.94 23.61 26.43
CA PRO A 3 37.33 22.28 25.98
C PRO A 3 36.95 22.01 24.51
N THR A 4 38.00 21.88 23.70
CA THR A 4 38.27 20.83 22.68
C THR A 4 37.18 20.42 21.69
N SER A 5 37.45 20.81 20.44
CA SER A 5 36.96 20.28 19.17
C SER A 5 37.02 18.74 19.07
N ALA A 6 35.87 18.10 18.83
CA ALA A 6 35.82 16.73 18.36
C ALA A 6 35.95 16.72 16.82
N PHE A 7 37.02 16.13 16.30
CA PHE A 7 37.16 15.83 14.87
C PHE A 7 36.33 14.58 14.55
N THR A 8 35.26 14.73 13.78
CA THR A 8 34.56 13.62 13.13
C THR A 8 35.27 13.26 11.83
N CYS A 9 35.79 12.03 11.73
CA CYS A 9 36.34 11.48 10.49
C CYS A 9 35.32 10.47 9.93
N SER A 10 34.71 10.79 8.79
CA SER A 10 33.91 9.86 7.99
C SER A 10 34.79 9.26 6.89
N VAL A 11 34.93 7.94 6.86
CA VAL A 11 35.62 7.23 5.79
C VAL A 11 34.55 6.60 4.88
N LEU A 12 34.40 7.15 3.68
CA LEU A 12 33.63 6.52 2.61
C LEU A 12 34.54 5.50 1.91
N THR A 13 34.28 4.21 2.09
CA THR A 13 34.90 3.16 1.29
C THR A 13 33.99 2.84 0.11
N THR A 14 34.32 3.35 -1.07
CA THR A 14 33.77 2.90 -2.35
C THR A 14 34.78 2.01 -3.07
N ASN A 15 34.30 0.93 -3.68
CA ASN A 15 35.06 -0.12 -4.38
C ASN A 15 35.96 -1.02 -3.51
N ILE A 16 35.35 -2.05 -2.90
CA ILE A 16 36.05 -3.29 -2.53
C ILE A 16 35.48 -4.41 -3.41
N ASN A 17 36.36 -5.08 -4.15
CA ASN A 17 36.03 -6.16 -5.08
C ASN A 17 35.54 -7.41 -4.29
N PRO A 18 34.51 -8.18 -4.73
CA PRO A 18 33.80 -9.15 -3.88
C PRO A 18 34.52 -10.47 -3.57
N ILE A 19 35.78 -10.67 -3.97
CA ILE A 19 36.43 -12.00 -3.96
C ILE A 19 36.98 -12.40 -2.57
N LEU A 20 36.68 -11.67 -1.50
CA LEU A 20 37.17 -12.03 -0.17
C LEU A 20 36.10 -11.78 0.91
N TYR A 21 35.29 -12.81 1.18
CA TYR A 21 34.59 -12.97 2.45
C TYR A 21 34.94 -14.33 3.04
N ASN A 22 35.69 -14.33 4.15
CA ASN A 22 35.24 -14.87 5.45
C ASN A 22 36.38 -14.80 6.49
N ASN A 23 36.00 -14.33 7.68
CA ASN A 23 36.57 -14.58 9.03
C ASN A 23 37.59 -13.65 9.71
N ASP A 24 38.33 -12.74 9.07
CA ASP A 24 39.40 -12.01 9.81
C ASP A 24 39.05 -10.58 10.29
N LEU A 25 37.81 -10.10 10.09
CA LEU A 25 37.42 -8.76 10.57
C LEU A 25 36.98 -8.71 12.04
N PHE A 26 36.78 -9.88 12.67
CA PHE A 26 36.37 -9.98 14.08
C PHE A 26 37.56 -9.95 15.06
N ASP A 27 38.78 -10.28 14.62
CA ASP A 27 39.94 -10.40 15.52
C ASP A 27 40.68 -9.09 15.77
N PHE A 28 40.22 -7.96 15.19
CA PHE A 28 40.83 -6.64 15.43
C PHE A 28 40.05 -5.77 16.43
N GLN A 29 38.98 -6.31 17.04
CA GLN A 29 38.05 -5.53 17.88
C GLN A 29 38.42 -5.51 19.38
N MET A 30 39.59 -5.99 19.78
CA MET A 30 39.93 -6.21 21.20
C MET A 30 40.89 -5.21 21.86
N ASP A 31 41.26 -4.08 21.24
CA ASP A 31 42.27 -3.18 21.84
C ASP A 31 41.88 -1.69 22.06
N TYR A 32 40.61 -1.29 21.89
CA TYR A 32 40.20 0.10 22.18
C TYR A 32 38.82 0.19 22.87
N PRO A 33 38.76 0.52 24.18
CA PRO A 33 37.52 0.44 24.95
C PRO A 33 36.56 1.63 24.80
N ASP A 34 36.83 2.65 23.97
CA ASP A 34 36.01 3.89 23.94
C ASP A 34 35.64 4.39 22.54
N SER A 35 35.01 3.54 21.70
CA SER A 35 34.41 4.02 20.45
C SER A 35 33.14 3.24 20.07
N ARG A 36 31.96 3.87 20.20
CA ARG A 36 30.70 3.34 19.66
C ARG A 36 30.62 3.63 18.16
N TRP A 37 30.66 2.60 17.33
CA TRP A 37 30.31 2.68 15.91
C TRP A 37 29.03 1.89 15.65
N ASN A 38 28.03 2.52 15.02
CA ASN A 38 26.85 1.85 14.50
C ASN A 38 27.14 1.38 13.07
N VAL A 39 27.15 0.06 12.86
CA VAL A 39 27.24 -0.54 11.52
C VAL A 39 25.83 -0.99 11.12
N ALA A 40 25.23 -0.31 10.14
CA ALA A 40 24.02 -0.78 9.48
C ALA A 40 24.42 -1.61 8.25
N MET A 41 24.03 -2.88 8.22
CA MET A 41 24.11 -3.71 7.02
C MET A 41 22.71 -3.94 6.46
N ASP A 42 22.46 -3.47 5.24
CA ASP A 42 21.31 -3.89 4.46
C ASP A 42 21.58 -5.29 3.88
N ARG A 43 20.76 -6.26 4.28
CA ARG A 43 20.69 -7.57 3.61
C ARG A 43 19.80 -7.42 2.39
N ALA A 44 20.33 -7.76 1.22
CA ALA A 44 19.51 -7.95 0.01
C ALA A 44 19.03 -9.40 -0.05
N ASP A 45 17.73 -9.62 0.06
CA ASP A 45 17.09 -10.94 0.05
C ASP A 45 16.85 -11.51 -1.38
N ASP A 46 17.40 -10.89 -2.43
CA ASP A 46 17.20 -11.35 -3.82
C ASP A 46 18.53 -11.69 -4.53
N PRO A 47 18.84 -12.98 -4.75
CA PRO A 47 20.04 -13.41 -5.46
C PRO A 47 20.07 -13.02 -6.94
N PHE A 48 18.93 -12.69 -7.57
CA PHE A 48 18.89 -12.24 -8.97
C PHE A 48 19.26 -10.75 -9.13
N ALA A 49 18.97 -9.92 -8.13
CA ALA A 49 19.41 -8.53 -8.11
C ALA A 49 20.94 -8.41 -7.99
N ILE A 50 21.57 -9.33 -7.25
CA ILE A 50 23.03 -9.39 -7.09
C ILE A 50 23.71 -9.74 -8.42
N ALA A 51 23.22 -10.73 -9.16
CA ALA A 51 23.80 -11.13 -10.44
C ALA A 51 23.72 -10.02 -11.51
N ARG A 52 22.60 -9.28 -11.55
CA ARG A 52 22.40 -8.18 -12.52
C ARG A 52 23.28 -6.97 -12.19
N ASN A 53 23.46 -6.66 -10.91
CA ASN A 53 24.37 -5.59 -10.48
C ASN A 53 25.85 -5.96 -10.68
N LEU A 54 26.24 -7.22 -10.53
CA LEU A 54 27.60 -7.68 -10.80
C LEU A 54 27.98 -7.60 -12.28
N SER A 55 27.08 -7.94 -13.20
CA SER A 55 27.33 -7.76 -14.65
C SER A 55 27.51 -6.29 -15.03
N ARG A 56 26.70 -5.41 -14.46
CA ARG A 56 26.76 -3.96 -14.72
C ARG A 56 28.05 -3.33 -14.17
N LEU A 57 28.48 -3.74 -12.98
CA LEU A 57 29.75 -3.33 -12.39
C LEU A 57 30.97 -3.87 -13.15
N TYR A 58 30.86 -5.05 -13.77
CA TYR A 58 31.92 -5.63 -14.60
C TYR A 58 32.12 -4.83 -15.90
N ASP A 59 31.02 -4.44 -16.55
CA ASP A 59 31.05 -3.63 -17.78
C ASP A 59 31.52 -2.19 -17.53
N GLU A 60 31.13 -1.58 -16.40
CA GLU A 60 31.63 -0.27 -15.99
C GLU A 60 33.12 -0.30 -15.62
N ALA A 61 33.59 -1.36 -14.94
CA ALA A 61 35.00 -1.54 -14.63
C ALA A 61 35.86 -1.75 -15.89
N GLN A 62 35.33 -2.44 -16.91
CA GLN A 62 36.01 -2.65 -18.18
C GLN A 62 36.04 -1.35 -19.03
N GLY A 63 34.94 -0.59 -19.04
CA GLY A 63 34.89 0.74 -19.67
C GLY A 63 35.80 1.77 -19.02
N ALA A 64 36.01 1.70 -17.70
CA ALA A 64 36.98 2.53 -16.98
C ALA A 64 38.44 2.16 -17.33
N ARG A 65 38.76 0.86 -17.47
CA ARG A 65 40.10 0.39 -17.89
C ARG A 65 40.49 0.88 -19.28
N ASP A 66 39.55 0.91 -20.22
CA ASP A 66 39.84 1.35 -21.58
C ASP A 66 40.00 2.88 -21.70
N ARG A 67 39.35 3.66 -20.83
CA ARG A 67 39.57 5.11 -20.72
C ARG A 67 40.90 5.46 -20.03
N GLN A 68 41.34 4.63 -19.09
CA GLN A 68 42.59 4.83 -18.35
C GLN A 68 43.85 4.57 -19.19
N ARG A 69 43.77 3.73 -20.23
CA ARG A 69 44.88 3.46 -21.17
C ARG A 69 45.23 4.63 -22.10
N LYS A 70 44.45 5.73 -22.14
CA LYS A 70 44.65 6.85 -23.07
C LYS A 70 44.89 8.22 -22.43
N SER A 71 44.85 8.37 -21.10
CA SER A 71 45.09 9.68 -20.47
C SER A 71 46.52 9.81 -19.97
N ASN A 72 47.34 10.61 -20.66
CA ASN A 72 48.61 11.13 -20.12
C ASN A 72 48.29 12.15 -19.02
N ASN A 73 47.93 11.66 -17.83
CA ASN A 73 47.63 12.51 -16.70
C ASN A 73 48.90 12.66 -15.85
N PRO A 74 49.54 13.84 -15.81
CA PRO A 74 50.83 14.05 -15.15
C PRO A 74 50.76 13.92 -13.61
N CYS A 75 49.56 13.79 -13.04
CA CYS A 75 49.34 13.58 -11.61
C CYS A 75 49.28 12.09 -11.20
N LEU A 76 49.52 11.15 -12.13
CA LEU A 76 49.34 9.71 -11.94
C LEU A 76 50.71 9.00 -11.81
N ILE A 77 50.90 8.24 -10.74
CA ILE A 77 52.04 7.33 -10.57
C ILE A 77 51.53 5.89 -10.63
N SER A 78 52.16 5.06 -11.45
CA SER A 78 51.82 3.64 -11.55
C SER A 78 53.00 2.79 -11.09
N LEU A 79 52.76 1.89 -10.13
CA LEU A 79 53.75 0.99 -9.54
C LEU A 79 53.36 -0.45 -9.82
N LYS A 80 54.26 -1.24 -10.40
CA LYS A 80 53.99 -2.65 -10.68
C LYS A 80 54.41 -3.51 -9.49
N LEU A 81 53.49 -4.33 -9.00
CA LEU A 81 53.77 -5.31 -7.97
C LEU A 81 54.36 -6.56 -8.64
N GLU A 82 55.44 -7.10 -8.08
CA GLU A 82 55.89 -8.43 -8.48
C GLU A 82 54.93 -9.50 -7.95
N ASN A 83 54.67 -10.51 -8.78
CA ASN A 83 53.58 -11.48 -8.63
C ASN A 83 53.60 -12.29 -7.32
N ASN A 84 54.67 -12.21 -6.52
CA ASN A 84 54.83 -12.94 -5.27
C ASN A 84 54.26 -12.22 -4.03
N LEU A 85 53.76 -10.99 -4.17
CA LEU A 85 53.28 -10.16 -3.04
C LEU A 85 51.75 -10.16 -2.85
N ALA A 86 50.96 -10.79 -3.72
CA ALA A 86 49.50 -10.61 -3.73
C ALA A 86 48.79 -11.00 -2.42
N SER A 87 49.30 -12.00 -1.67
CA SER A 87 48.74 -12.42 -0.38
C SER A 87 49.30 -11.65 0.83
N SER A 88 50.45 -10.98 0.72
CA SER A 88 51.09 -10.21 1.80
C SER A 88 51.14 -8.69 1.56
N ALA A 89 50.57 -8.18 0.46
CA ALA A 89 50.68 -6.78 0.06
C ALA A 89 49.92 -5.81 0.98
N ARG A 90 48.89 -6.26 1.72
CA ARG A 90 48.00 -5.35 2.47
C ARG A 90 48.72 -4.46 3.51
N PRO A 91 49.55 -5.01 4.43
CA PRO A 91 50.26 -4.18 5.41
C PRO A 91 51.26 -3.22 4.76
N TRP A 92 51.85 -3.64 3.65
CA TRP A 92 52.82 -2.86 2.89
C TRP A 92 52.16 -1.67 2.16
N ILE A 93 51.00 -1.89 1.51
CA ILE A 93 50.24 -0.83 0.83
C ILE A 93 49.85 0.28 1.83
N VAL A 94 49.41 -0.07 3.03
CA VAL A 94 49.02 0.92 4.04
C VAL A 94 50.23 1.80 4.44
N LYS A 95 51.41 1.20 4.65
CA LYS A 95 52.64 1.94 4.97
C LYS A 95 53.10 2.82 3.82
N LEU A 96 52.99 2.33 2.57
CA LEU A 96 53.26 3.10 1.37
C LEU A 96 52.36 4.34 1.29
N LEU A 97 51.05 4.17 1.51
CA LEU A 97 50.09 5.27 1.46
C LEU A 97 50.31 6.32 2.55
N GLN A 98 50.66 5.87 3.77
CA GLN A 98 51.03 6.79 4.85
C GLN A 98 52.25 7.64 4.48
N HIS A 99 53.27 7.04 3.86
CA HIS A 99 54.44 7.79 3.40
C HIS A 99 54.12 8.72 2.24
N LEU A 100 53.28 8.29 1.30
CA LEU A 100 52.95 9.10 0.13
C LEU A 100 52.10 10.33 0.46
N ARG A 101 51.30 10.28 1.54
CA ARG A 101 50.60 11.46 2.07
C ARG A 101 51.54 12.57 2.54
N MET A 102 52.80 12.26 2.84
CA MET A 102 53.79 13.30 3.20
C MET A 102 54.19 14.18 2.00
N PHE A 103 53.96 13.71 0.77
CA PHE A 103 54.29 14.46 -0.45
C PHE A 103 53.10 15.23 -1.03
N GLY A 104 51.89 15.08 -0.46
CA GLY A 104 50.71 15.81 -0.94
C GLY A 104 49.37 15.13 -0.67
N GLU A 105 48.30 15.76 -1.18
CA GLU A 105 46.93 15.24 -1.08
C GLU A 105 46.70 14.16 -2.14
N LEU A 106 46.34 12.95 -1.70
CA LEU A 106 46.00 11.83 -2.57
C LEU A 106 44.52 11.92 -2.98
N LYS A 107 44.24 12.04 -4.28
CA LYS A 107 42.88 12.09 -4.83
C LYS A 107 42.27 10.73 -5.10
N GLY A 108 43.09 9.68 -5.18
CA GLY A 108 42.60 8.32 -5.38
C GLY A 108 43.73 7.32 -5.53
N ILE A 109 43.46 6.07 -5.15
CA ILE A 109 44.35 4.94 -5.30
C ILE A 109 43.55 3.79 -5.89
N ASP A 110 44.12 3.12 -6.88
CA ASP A 110 43.56 1.91 -7.47
C ASP A 110 44.60 0.79 -7.36
N VAL A 111 44.24 -0.30 -6.68
CA VAL A 111 45.12 -1.46 -6.45
C VAL A 111 44.61 -2.62 -7.28
N SER A 112 45.32 -2.92 -8.35
CA SER A 112 45.05 -4.08 -9.21
C SER A 112 46.33 -4.92 -9.38
N SER A 113 46.63 -5.40 -10.59
CA SER A 113 47.98 -5.91 -10.93
C SER A 113 49.05 -4.80 -10.92
N MET A 114 48.61 -3.54 -10.86
CA MET A 114 49.42 -2.34 -10.72
C MET A 114 48.76 -1.43 -9.68
N ILE A 115 49.55 -0.76 -8.84
CA ILE A 115 49.06 0.26 -7.93
C ILE A 115 49.14 1.60 -8.65
N THR A 116 48.00 2.24 -8.82
CA THR A 116 47.87 3.53 -9.48
C THR A 116 47.52 4.57 -8.43
N ILE A 117 48.31 5.63 -8.32
CA ILE A 117 48.19 6.66 -7.28
C ILE A 117 48.02 8.02 -7.95
N ARG A 118 46.94 8.73 -7.63
CA ARG A 118 46.64 10.05 -8.16
C ARG A 118 46.86 11.12 -7.09
N PHE A 119 47.72 12.08 -7.37
CA PHE A 119 47.92 13.27 -6.54
C PHE A 119 47.02 14.43 -7.00
N ALA A 120 46.84 15.43 -6.14
CA ALA A 120 46.07 16.63 -6.46
C ALA A 120 46.72 17.48 -7.58
N ASN A 121 48.05 17.49 -7.67
CA ASN A 121 48.78 18.21 -8.70
C ASN A 121 50.06 17.47 -9.14
N THR A 122 50.64 17.93 -10.25
CA THR A 122 51.82 17.32 -10.88
C THR A 122 53.07 17.41 -10.01
N GLU A 123 53.25 18.51 -9.28
CA GLU A 123 54.44 18.77 -8.45
C GLU A 123 54.54 17.75 -7.29
N GLN A 124 53.40 17.49 -6.63
CA GLN A 124 53.27 16.45 -5.60
C GLN A 124 53.58 15.06 -6.17
N ALA A 125 53.04 14.74 -7.36
CA ALA A 125 53.32 13.48 -8.04
C ALA A 125 54.81 13.33 -8.39
N THR A 126 55.46 14.38 -8.90
CA THR A 126 56.90 14.35 -9.22
C THR A 126 57.77 14.21 -7.99
N THR A 127 57.42 14.88 -6.89
CA THR A 127 58.16 14.81 -5.62
C THR A 127 58.03 13.42 -5.00
N ALA A 128 56.81 12.88 -4.97
CA ALA A 128 56.55 11.52 -4.54
C ALA A 128 57.31 10.50 -5.39
N LEU A 129 57.33 10.67 -6.71
CA LEU A 129 58.06 9.78 -7.62
C LEU A 129 59.57 9.80 -7.37
N GLN A 130 60.15 10.99 -7.15
CA GLN A 130 61.57 11.12 -6.80
C GLN A 130 61.88 10.44 -5.47
N ALA A 131 61.00 10.57 -4.47
CA ALA A 131 61.16 9.90 -3.19
C ALA A 131 61.06 8.38 -3.31
N ILE A 132 60.10 7.85 -4.08
CA ILE A 132 59.95 6.40 -4.31
C ILE A 132 61.20 5.82 -5.00
N ARG A 133 61.85 6.60 -5.88
CA ARG A 133 63.11 6.20 -6.55
C ARG A 133 64.32 6.19 -5.60
N SER A 134 64.21 6.78 -4.41
CA SER A 134 65.30 6.77 -3.44
C SER A 134 65.47 5.39 -2.81
N PRO A 135 66.69 4.84 -2.72
CA PRO A 135 66.95 3.57 -2.04
C PRO A 135 66.46 3.54 -0.58
N ALA A 136 66.46 4.71 0.08
CA ALA A 136 65.97 4.86 1.45
C ALA A 136 64.46 4.55 1.55
N PHE A 137 63.69 4.87 0.51
CA PHE A 137 62.25 4.63 0.49
C PHE A 137 61.92 3.15 0.35
N ALA A 138 62.70 2.39 -0.43
CA ALA A 138 62.55 0.94 -0.55
C ALA A 138 62.76 0.21 0.79
N SER A 139 63.71 0.68 1.60
CA SER A 139 63.98 0.15 2.94
C SER A 139 62.84 0.41 3.93
N ILE A 140 62.21 1.58 3.85
CA ILE A 140 61.08 1.96 4.70
C ILE A 140 59.80 1.25 4.29
N ALA A 141 59.59 1.06 2.98
CA ALA A 141 58.45 0.35 2.47
C ALA A 141 58.52 -1.15 2.80
N GLY A 142 59.70 -1.76 2.88
CA GLY A 142 59.85 -3.18 3.25
C GLY A 142 59.74 -4.15 2.06
N GLY A 143 60.08 -3.70 0.85
CA GLY A 143 60.11 -4.50 -0.37
C GLY A 143 60.69 -3.71 -1.55
N GLU A 144 61.28 -4.40 -2.54
CA GLU A 144 61.75 -3.77 -3.77
C GLU A 144 60.55 -3.33 -4.64
N ILE A 145 60.51 -2.04 -4.99
CA ILE A 145 59.44 -1.46 -5.82
C ILE A 145 60.00 -1.30 -7.23
N ASN A 146 59.58 -2.17 -8.15
CA ASN A 146 59.91 -2.02 -9.57
C ASN A 146 58.96 -1.01 -10.23
N ILE A 147 59.46 0.21 -10.42
CA ILE A 147 58.73 1.30 -11.09
C ILE A 147 58.74 1.03 -12.60
N SER A 148 57.73 0.32 -13.09
CA SER A 148 57.57 0.12 -14.53
C SER A 148 56.78 1.28 -15.14
N HIS A 149 57.47 2.10 -15.92
CA HIS A 149 56.92 3.15 -16.79
C HIS A 149 56.53 4.46 -16.09
N CYS A 150 57.30 5.52 -16.38
CA CYS A 150 56.93 6.90 -16.07
C CYS A 150 57.21 7.74 -17.32
N ASP A 151 56.17 8.01 -18.12
CA ASP A 151 56.26 8.88 -19.31
C ASP A 151 56.20 10.35 -18.92
N MET A 152 57.18 10.77 -18.13
CA MET A 152 57.38 12.17 -17.78
C MET A 152 58.79 12.54 -18.23
N LEU A 153 58.85 13.31 -19.33
CA LEU A 153 59.98 14.11 -19.84
C LEU A 153 60.93 13.44 -20.85
N ARG A 154 60.62 13.60 -22.16
CA ARG A 154 61.66 13.82 -23.18
C ARG A 154 61.94 15.33 -23.23
N ASN A 155 63.07 15.76 -22.68
CA ASN A 155 63.58 17.12 -22.89
C ASN A 155 64.10 17.24 -24.34
N PRO A 156 63.68 18.27 -25.12
CA PRO A 156 64.30 18.56 -26.39
C PRO A 156 65.70 19.15 -26.18
N SER A 157 66.71 18.53 -26.79
CA SER A 157 68.11 18.97 -26.78
C SER A 157 68.29 20.33 -27.48
N PRO A 158 69.20 21.21 -27.02
CA PRO A 158 69.46 22.50 -27.67
C PRO A 158 70.29 22.32 -28.95
N PRO A 159 70.01 23.08 -30.03
CA PRO A 159 70.81 23.01 -31.26
C PRO A 159 72.15 23.75 -31.12
N PRO A 160 73.21 23.30 -31.81
CA PRO A 160 74.55 23.90 -31.71
C PRO A 160 74.67 25.19 -32.52
N PRO A 161 75.60 26.10 -32.17
CA PRO A 161 75.77 27.38 -32.84
C PRO A 161 76.66 27.22 -34.07
N SER A 162 76.15 27.60 -35.26
CA SER A 162 76.97 27.73 -36.47
C SER A 162 77.03 29.19 -36.90
N SER A 163 78.24 29.74 -36.80
CA SER A 163 78.64 31.06 -37.22
C SER A 163 78.87 31.17 -38.74
N SER A 164 78.53 32.34 -39.29
CA SER A 164 79.27 33.07 -40.34
C SER A 164 79.54 32.39 -41.70
N ARG A 165 78.97 32.91 -42.80
CA ARG A 165 79.58 33.88 -43.74
C ARG A 165 78.64 34.13 -44.92
N ARG A 166 78.89 35.26 -45.61
CA ARG A 166 78.01 36.03 -46.49
C ARG A 166 77.63 35.35 -47.83
N GLU A 167 76.37 35.64 -48.21
CA GLU A 167 75.70 35.64 -49.54
C GLU A 167 75.53 34.30 -50.29
N PRO A 168 74.32 33.99 -50.83
CA PRO A 168 73.48 34.91 -51.59
C PRO A 168 71.99 34.93 -51.14
N GLU A 169 71.37 36.11 -51.13
CA GLU A 169 69.99 36.36 -50.68
C GLU A 169 68.92 35.50 -51.39
N LEU A 170 69.22 34.91 -52.55
CA LEU A 170 68.29 34.08 -53.31
C LEU A 170 68.08 32.67 -52.73
N ILE A 171 69.13 32.03 -52.18
CA ILE A 171 69.01 30.66 -51.62
C ILE A 171 68.24 30.70 -50.30
N SER A 172 68.53 31.71 -49.47
CA SER A 172 67.76 32.03 -48.26
C SER A 172 66.28 32.26 -48.57
N LEU A 173 65.97 33.00 -49.65
CA LEU A 173 64.58 33.24 -50.04
C LEU A 173 63.87 31.95 -50.46
N ILE A 174 64.53 31.09 -51.25
CA ILE A 174 63.97 29.79 -51.68
C ILE A 174 63.79 28.83 -50.48
N GLU A 175 64.74 28.79 -49.55
CA GLU A 175 64.64 27.99 -48.34
C GLU A 175 63.52 28.48 -47.41
N ASN A 176 63.37 29.80 -47.27
CA ASN A 176 62.26 30.42 -46.53
C ASN A 176 60.91 30.13 -47.18
N LEU A 177 60.82 30.17 -48.52
CA LEU A 177 59.59 29.87 -49.24
C LEU A 177 59.21 28.38 -49.13
N HIS A 178 60.20 27.49 -49.18
CA HIS A 178 60.00 26.06 -48.89
C HIS A 178 59.65 25.78 -47.42
N ALA A 179 60.21 26.53 -46.48
CA ALA A 179 59.82 26.45 -45.07
C ALA A 179 58.36 26.88 -44.88
N HIS A 180 57.95 28.00 -45.50
CA HIS A 180 56.59 28.49 -45.41
C HIS A 180 55.55 27.57 -46.08
N ILE A 181 55.90 26.95 -47.22
CA ILE A 181 55.07 25.91 -47.84
C ILE A 181 54.94 24.67 -46.94
N ARG A 182 56.01 24.28 -46.22
CA ARG A 182 55.97 23.19 -45.24
C ARG A 182 55.09 23.53 -44.04
N GLU A 183 55.18 24.76 -43.53
CA GLU A 183 54.30 25.27 -42.47
C GLU A 183 52.83 25.27 -42.90
N LEU A 184 52.51 25.80 -44.10
CA LEU A 184 51.14 25.79 -44.62
C LEU A 184 50.58 24.37 -44.81
N LYS A 185 51.41 23.41 -45.25
CA LYS A 185 51.02 22.00 -45.32
C LYS A 185 50.80 21.40 -43.93
N HIS A 186 51.64 21.76 -42.95
CA HIS A 186 51.49 21.30 -41.58
C HIS A 186 50.23 21.89 -40.92
N GLU A 187 49.95 23.17 -41.12
CA GLU A 187 48.75 23.82 -40.61
C GLU A 187 47.48 23.23 -41.25
N LYS A 188 47.52 22.96 -42.57
CA LYS A 188 46.41 22.27 -43.25
C LYS A 188 46.17 20.86 -42.69
N THR A 189 47.22 20.10 -42.41
CA THR A 189 47.09 18.76 -41.82
C THR A 189 46.60 18.84 -40.37
N LEU A 190 47.06 19.80 -39.58
CA LEU A 190 46.55 20.09 -38.23
C LEU A 190 45.05 20.42 -38.24
N ARG A 191 44.60 21.31 -39.15
CA ARG A 191 43.17 21.62 -39.31
C ARG A 191 42.36 20.38 -39.71
N GLN A 192 42.85 19.59 -40.66
CA GLN A 192 42.19 18.33 -41.05
C GLN A 192 42.10 17.33 -39.89
N THR A 193 43.15 17.21 -39.06
CA THR A 193 43.11 16.34 -37.87
C THR A 193 42.16 16.87 -36.80
N ALA A 194 42.08 18.20 -36.61
CA ALA A 194 41.14 18.82 -35.69
C ALA A 194 39.69 18.63 -36.16
N ASP A 195 39.42 18.80 -37.45
CA ASP A 195 38.11 18.57 -38.05
C ASP A 195 37.68 17.09 -37.96
N ALA A 196 38.63 16.17 -38.16
CA ALA A 196 38.39 14.73 -37.98
C ALA A 196 38.09 14.39 -36.51
N GLN A 197 38.83 14.96 -35.56
CA GLN A 197 38.61 14.76 -34.13
C GLN A 197 37.29 15.38 -33.64
N ALA A 198 36.92 16.56 -34.17
CA ALA A 198 35.63 17.19 -33.90
C ALA A 198 34.48 16.35 -34.48
N SER A 199 34.64 15.80 -35.68
CA SER A 199 33.65 14.91 -36.31
C SER A 199 33.45 13.63 -35.50
N GLU A 200 34.53 13.03 -35.01
CA GLU A 200 34.46 11.84 -34.13
C GLU A 200 33.78 12.18 -32.79
N SER A 201 34.09 13.33 -32.20
CA SER A 201 33.46 13.79 -30.95
C SER A 201 31.96 14.08 -31.12
N LEU A 202 31.55 14.61 -32.28
CA LEU A 202 30.13 14.80 -32.59
C LEU A 202 29.41 13.47 -32.84
N ARG A 203 30.11 12.47 -33.39
CA ARG A 203 29.58 11.12 -33.57
C ARG A 203 29.34 10.44 -32.23
N THR A 204 30.30 10.46 -31.32
CA THR A 204 30.13 9.88 -29.98
C THR A 204 29.01 10.56 -29.20
N LEU A 205 28.90 11.89 -29.25
CA LEU A 205 27.80 12.62 -28.60
C LEU A 205 26.42 12.28 -29.20
N ARG A 206 26.32 12.00 -30.51
CA ARG A 206 25.08 11.53 -31.13
C ARG A 206 24.71 10.13 -30.67
N GLU A 207 25.69 9.23 -30.55
CA GLU A 207 25.48 7.87 -30.05
C GLU A 207 25.02 7.90 -28.57
N GLU A 208 25.63 8.73 -27.73
CA GLU A 208 25.20 8.94 -26.33
C GLU A 208 23.78 9.53 -26.23
N LEU A 209 23.45 10.52 -27.07
CA LEU A 209 22.11 11.12 -27.09
C LEU A 209 21.05 10.12 -27.58
N SER A 210 21.39 9.28 -28.56
CA SER A 210 20.52 8.20 -29.03
C SER A 210 20.29 7.15 -27.93
N PHE A 211 21.33 6.78 -27.19
CA PHE A 211 21.20 5.86 -26.04
C PHE A 211 20.32 6.44 -24.94
N ALA A 212 20.51 7.72 -24.58
CA ALA A 212 19.69 8.39 -23.58
C ALA A 212 18.22 8.52 -24.00
N GLN A 213 17.94 8.77 -25.29
CA GLN A 213 16.58 8.76 -25.83
C GLN A 213 15.94 7.37 -25.74
N SER A 214 16.66 6.32 -26.15
CA SER A 214 16.18 4.94 -26.06
C SER A 214 15.89 4.54 -24.61
N TYR A 215 16.73 4.95 -23.65
CA TYR A 215 16.51 4.69 -22.23
C TYR A 215 15.25 5.40 -21.69
N ALA A 216 15.04 6.66 -22.07
CA ALA A 216 13.85 7.41 -21.66
C ALA A 216 12.55 6.82 -22.25
N GLU A 217 12.59 6.38 -23.51
CA GLU A 217 11.47 5.67 -24.15
C GLU A 217 11.16 4.35 -23.44
N GLU A 218 12.18 3.60 -23.03
CA GLU A 218 12.00 2.35 -22.28
C GLU A 218 11.40 2.59 -20.89
N GLN A 219 11.86 3.62 -20.17
CA GLN A 219 11.26 4.01 -18.89
C GLN A 219 9.80 4.45 -19.04
N HIS A 220 9.47 5.18 -20.13
CA HIS A 220 8.10 5.56 -20.44
C HIS A 220 7.22 4.32 -20.72
N LYS A 221 7.69 3.38 -21.54
CA LYS A 221 6.97 2.12 -21.81
C LYS A 221 6.76 1.31 -20.53
N GLN A 222 7.77 1.24 -19.67
CA GLN A 222 7.68 0.56 -18.38
C GLN A 222 6.66 1.23 -17.46
N SER A 223 6.62 2.57 -17.41
CA SER A 223 5.62 3.32 -16.66
C SER A 223 4.20 3.08 -17.17
N GLU A 224 3.98 3.08 -18.49
CA GLU A 224 2.67 2.78 -19.09
C GLU A 224 2.24 1.33 -18.81
N CYS A 225 3.17 0.38 -18.82
CA CYS A 225 2.88 -1.01 -18.46
C CYS A 225 2.40 -1.13 -16.99
N TYR A 226 3.09 -0.47 -16.04
CA TYR A 226 2.64 -0.44 -14.65
C TYR A 226 1.31 0.27 -14.45
N LYS A 227 1.04 1.31 -15.25
CA LYS A 227 -0.25 2.01 -15.23
C LYS A 227 -1.38 1.10 -15.68
N SER A 228 -1.22 0.36 -16.78
CA SER A 228 -2.22 -0.62 -17.22
C SER A 228 -2.40 -1.77 -16.23
N GLU A 229 -1.33 -2.24 -15.60
CA GLU A 229 -1.40 -3.24 -14.52
C GLU A 229 -2.18 -2.72 -13.31
N LEU A 230 -1.92 -1.48 -12.90
CA LEU A 230 -2.65 -0.80 -11.83
C LEU A 230 -4.15 -0.63 -12.16
N GLU A 231 -4.48 -0.22 -13.38
CA GLU A 231 -5.88 -0.09 -13.83
C GLU A 231 -6.60 -1.45 -13.82
N SER A 232 -5.92 -2.53 -14.23
CA SER A 232 -6.45 -3.89 -14.15
C SER A 232 -6.70 -4.33 -12.70
N GLU A 233 -5.76 -4.05 -11.79
CA GLU A 233 -5.89 -4.40 -10.37
C GLU A 233 -6.99 -3.58 -9.67
N ILE A 234 -7.14 -2.29 -10.01
CA ILE A 234 -8.26 -1.46 -9.54
C ILE A 234 -9.60 -2.07 -9.99
N ALA A 235 -9.69 -2.50 -11.25
CA ALA A 235 -10.90 -3.13 -11.78
C ALA A 235 -11.21 -4.46 -11.06
N GLN A 236 -10.19 -5.30 -10.82
CA GLN A 236 -10.35 -6.55 -10.06
C GLN A 236 -10.79 -6.30 -8.61
N SER A 237 -10.15 -5.34 -7.93
CA SER A 237 -10.50 -4.94 -6.56
C SER A 237 -11.93 -4.39 -6.48
N ALA A 238 -12.36 -3.60 -7.47
CA ALA A 238 -13.74 -3.13 -7.59
C ALA A 238 -14.74 -4.29 -7.77
N GLY A 239 -14.42 -5.27 -8.63
CA GLY A 239 -15.24 -6.47 -8.79
C GLY A 239 -15.37 -7.31 -7.52
N LEU A 240 -14.28 -7.45 -6.75
CA LEU A 240 -14.32 -8.14 -5.46
C LEU A 240 -15.18 -7.39 -4.43
N ARG A 241 -15.07 -6.05 -4.36
CA ARG A 241 -15.93 -5.24 -3.48
C ARG A 241 -17.41 -5.41 -3.82
N HIS A 242 -17.76 -5.40 -5.11
CA HIS A 242 -19.15 -5.64 -5.53
C HIS A 242 -19.64 -7.01 -5.07
N ARG A 243 -18.85 -8.07 -5.28
CA ARG A 243 -19.20 -9.43 -4.82
C ARG A 243 -19.35 -9.51 -3.30
N VAL A 244 -18.48 -8.83 -2.54
CA VAL A 244 -18.62 -8.75 -1.07
C VAL A 244 -19.93 -8.08 -0.69
N SER A 245 -20.29 -6.96 -1.33
CA SER A 245 -21.55 -6.26 -1.06
C SER A 245 -22.78 -7.09 -1.42
N GLU A 246 -22.73 -7.86 -2.50
CA GLU A 246 -23.80 -8.78 -2.92
C GLU A 246 -24.01 -9.90 -1.89
N VAL A 247 -22.93 -10.57 -1.46
CA VAL A 247 -23.02 -11.61 -0.43
C VAL A 247 -23.44 -11.04 0.93
N GLU A 248 -23.04 -9.81 1.27
CA GLU A 248 -23.50 -9.13 2.50
C GLU A 248 -25.00 -8.82 2.47
N LEU A 249 -25.54 -8.42 1.31
CA LEU A 249 -26.97 -8.23 1.09
C LEU A 249 -27.74 -9.55 1.22
N ASP A 250 -27.26 -10.61 0.58
CA ASP A 250 -27.87 -11.95 0.68
C ASP A 250 -27.85 -12.47 2.12
N LEU A 251 -26.73 -12.28 2.83
CA LEU A 251 -26.62 -12.66 4.24
C LEU A 251 -27.56 -11.84 5.13
N ALA A 252 -27.71 -10.54 4.87
CA ALA A 252 -28.64 -9.68 5.60
C ALA A 252 -30.09 -10.12 5.37
N SER A 253 -30.46 -10.40 4.12
CA SER A 253 -31.78 -10.92 3.75
C SER A 253 -32.08 -12.25 4.43
N ARG A 254 -31.15 -13.20 4.38
CA ARG A 254 -31.31 -14.53 5.00
C ARG A 254 -31.35 -14.46 6.52
N ASN A 255 -30.57 -13.57 7.15
CA ASN A 255 -30.64 -13.35 8.59
C ASN A 255 -31.98 -12.73 9.01
N GLN A 256 -32.56 -11.86 8.19
CA GLN A 256 -33.91 -11.34 8.42
C GLN A 256 -34.94 -12.45 8.31
N GLU A 257 -34.87 -13.29 7.27
CA GLU A 257 -35.75 -14.46 7.10
C GLU A 257 -35.66 -15.41 8.31
N TYR A 258 -34.44 -15.72 8.79
CA TYR A 258 -34.28 -16.54 10.00
C TYR A 258 -34.80 -15.86 11.26
N ALA A 259 -34.71 -14.53 11.37
CA ALA A 259 -35.28 -13.81 12.51
C ALA A 259 -36.81 -13.91 12.50
N GLU A 260 -37.43 -13.69 11.34
CA GLU A 260 -38.88 -13.82 11.14
C GLU A 260 -39.36 -15.27 11.40
N GLU A 261 -38.63 -16.29 10.91
CA GLU A 261 -38.94 -17.70 11.18
C GLU A 261 -38.77 -18.05 12.66
N THR A 262 -37.74 -17.51 13.32
CA THR A 262 -37.52 -17.74 14.76
C THR A 262 -38.64 -17.12 15.60
N ASP A 263 -39.09 -15.91 15.24
CA ASP A 263 -40.19 -15.23 15.93
C ASP A 263 -41.52 -15.99 15.72
N ALA A 264 -41.80 -16.44 14.50
CA ALA A 264 -42.99 -17.26 14.20
C ALA A 264 -42.98 -18.62 14.94
N LEU A 265 -41.82 -19.27 15.00
CA LEU A 265 -41.65 -20.51 15.76
C LEU A 265 -41.84 -20.29 17.26
N LYS A 266 -41.37 -19.15 17.78
CA LYS A 266 -41.53 -18.79 19.19
C LYS A 266 -42.99 -18.55 19.55
N GLU A 267 -43.74 -17.84 18.70
CA GLU A 267 -45.19 -17.65 18.84
C GLU A 267 -45.91 -19.01 18.84
N THR A 268 -45.56 -19.91 17.91
CA THR A 268 -46.13 -21.26 17.86
C THR A 268 -45.84 -22.06 19.14
N ILE A 269 -44.63 -21.93 19.70
CA ILE A 269 -44.26 -22.59 20.96
C ILE A 269 -45.04 -22.01 22.14
N ASP A 270 -45.22 -20.69 22.19
CA ASP A 270 -45.99 -20.01 23.24
C ASP A 270 -47.48 -20.41 23.17
N ASP A 271 -48.06 -20.50 21.98
CA ASP A 271 -49.42 -21.01 21.77
C ASP A 271 -49.56 -22.46 22.21
N MET A 272 -48.62 -23.33 21.82
CA MET A 272 -48.59 -24.72 22.27
C MET A 272 -48.47 -24.84 23.79
N LYS A 273 -47.78 -23.90 24.44
CA LYS A 273 -47.63 -23.85 25.89
C LYS A 273 -48.91 -23.40 26.58
N ILE A 274 -49.58 -22.37 26.06
CA ILE A 274 -50.90 -21.92 26.53
C ILE A 274 -51.92 -23.06 26.41
N ASP A 275 -51.92 -23.76 25.28
CA ASP A 275 -52.77 -24.93 25.05
C ASP A 275 -52.49 -26.08 26.03
N ALA A 276 -51.21 -26.33 26.34
CA ALA A 276 -50.83 -27.32 27.34
C ALA A 276 -51.32 -26.92 28.74
N GLU A 277 -51.11 -25.66 29.15
CA GLU A 277 -51.57 -25.13 30.44
C GLU A 277 -53.11 -25.16 30.54
N ALA A 278 -53.83 -24.84 29.45
CA ALA A 278 -55.29 -24.92 29.39
C ALA A 278 -55.80 -26.38 29.49
N ARG A 279 -55.06 -27.34 28.91
CA ARG A 279 -55.38 -28.78 29.06
C ARG A 279 -55.10 -29.27 30.47
N ASP A 280 -54.03 -28.82 31.11
CA ASP A 280 -53.73 -29.14 32.50
C ASP A 280 -54.81 -28.58 33.45
N LEU A 281 -55.28 -27.35 33.22
CA LEU A 281 -56.43 -26.79 33.93
C LEU A 281 -57.70 -27.62 33.71
N LYS A 282 -58.00 -28.02 32.47
CA LYS A 282 -59.14 -28.91 32.18
C LYS A 282 -59.01 -30.27 32.86
N LEU A 283 -57.81 -30.84 32.92
CA LEU A 283 -57.55 -32.07 33.65
C LEU A 283 -57.81 -31.89 35.15
N SER A 284 -57.32 -30.79 35.74
CA SER A 284 -57.59 -30.45 37.14
C SER A 284 -59.10 -30.25 37.41
N ASP A 285 -59.82 -29.58 36.51
CA ASP A 285 -61.27 -29.40 36.60
C ASP A 285 -62.03 -30.73 36.45
N LEU A 286 -61.56 -31.63 35.59
CA LEU A 286 -62.14 -32.97 35.42
C LEU A 286 -61.86 -33.86 36.63
N GLU A 287 -60.67 -33.77 37.22
CA GLU A 287 -60.33 -34.42 38.48
C GLU A 287 -61.20 -33.90 39.63
N GLN A 288 -61.40 -32.58 39.71
CA GLN A 288 -62.29 -31.96 40.69
C GLN A 288 -63.76 -32.35 40.44
N ARG A 289 -64.25 -32.32 39.20
CA ARG A 289 -65.60 -32.78 38.86
C ARG A 289 -65.81 -34.26 39.15
N ASN A 290 -64.79 -35.10 38.93
CA ASN A 290 -64.87 -36.50 39.30
C ASN A 290 -65.00 -36.66 40.81
N LYS A 291 -64.25 -35.87 41.59
CA LYS A 291 -64.38 -35.81 43.05
C LYS A 291 -65.75 -35.31 43.49
N GLU A 292 -66.27 -34.24 42.87
CA GLU A 292 -67.61 -33.71 43.12
C GLU A 292 -68.70 -34.71 42.71
N LEU A 293 -68.51 -35.49 41.64
CA LEU A 293 -69.41 -36.56 41.22
C LEU A 293 -69.36 -37.75 42.17
N GLU A 294 -68.20 -38.08 42.74
CA GLU A 294 -68.07 -39.05 43.83
C GLU A 294 -68.80 -38.56 45.09
N ASP A 295 -68.63 -37.30 45.46
CA ASP A 295 -69.33 -36.66 46.59
C ASP A 295 -70.85 -36.56 46.33
N LEU A 296 -71.27 -36.22 45.11
CA LEU A 296 -72.67 -36.16 44.67
C LEU A 296 -73.29 -37.55 44.53
N LEU A 297 -72.55 -38.60 44.16
CA LEU A 297 -73.02 -39.98 44.27
C LEU A 297 -73.31 -40.30 45.74
N GLY A 298 -72.48 -39.84 46.68
CA GLY A 298 -72.71 -39.94 48.12
C GLY A 298 -73.83 -39.04 48.68
N LEU A 299 -74.28 -38.03 47.93
CA LEU A 299 -75.30 -37.05 48.31
C LEU A 299 -76.66 -37.29 47.62
N LYS A 300 -76.69 -37.86 46.40
CA LYS A 300 -77.91 -38.30 45.70
C LYS A 300 -78.52 -39.54 46.33
N ASP A 301 -77.72 -40.39 46.97
CA ASP A 301 -78.20 -41.42 47.89
C ASP A 301 -78.92 -40.83 49.12
N ARG A 302 -78.70 -39.54 49.42
CA ARG A 302 -79.34 -38.80 50.52
C ARG A 302 -80.43 -37.80 50.09
N GLN A 303 -80.46 -37.36 48.83
CA GLN A 303 -81.40 -36.36 48.30
C GLN A 303 -82.55 -36.92 47.45
N LEU A 304 -82.67 -38.24 47.31
CA LEU A 304 -83.91 -38.92 46.89
C LEU A 304 -85.05 -38.87 47.96
N MET A 305 -84.93 -37.98 48.96
CA MET A 305 -85.84 -37.87 50.12
C MET A 305 -86.50 -36.48 50.32
N ALA A 306 -86.29 -35.47 49.47
CA ALA A 306 -86.96 -34.17 49.69
C ALA A 306 -87.21 -33.37 48.40
N SER A 307 -88.49 -33.22 48.08
CA SER A 307 -89.10 -32.66 46.88
C SER A 307 -89.26 -31.12 46.85
N GLU A 308 -89.28 -30.59 45.62
CA GLU A 308 -90.18 -29.59 45.00
C GLU A 308 -90.62 -28.25 45.67
N GLY A 309 -90.45 -27.17 44.88
CA GLY A 309 -91.40 -26.04 44.69
C GLY A 309 -91.16 -24.78 45.54
N LYS A 310 -91.45 -23.53 45.15
CA LYS A 310 -91.91 -22.85 43.92
C LYS A 310 -91.87 -21.32 44.20
N ARG A 311 -91.78 -20.51 43.13
CA ARG A 311 -91.87 -19.03 42.93
C ARG A 311 -92.84 -18.27 43.90
N GLN A 312 -92.84 -16.94 44.13
CA GLN A 312 -92.83 -15.77 43.21
C GLN A 312 -93.09 -14.44 44.01
N MET A 313 -92.94 -13.26 43.34
CA MET A 313 -93.57 -11.91 43.59
C MET A 313 -92.99 -11.03 44.74
N ASP A 314 -92.95 -9.68 44.71
CA ASP A 314 -93.46 -8.68 43.76
C ASP A 314 -92.80 -7.28 43.91
N MET A 315 -92.88 -6.55 42.79
CA MET A 315 -92.83 -5.12 42.50
C MET A 315 -92.96 -4.06 43.62
N SER A 316 -92.06 -3.05 43.57
CA SER A 316 -92.40 -1.65 43.83
C SER A 316 -91.40 -0.71 43.14
N LYS A 317 -91.45 -0.67 41.79
CA LYS A 317 -90.63 0.17 40.92
C LYS A 317 -91.54 0.97 39.99
N CYS A 318 -92.02 2.14 40.44
CA CYS A 318 -92.80 3.04 39.56
C CYS A 318 -92.49 4.54 39.71
N CYS A 319 -91.51 4.94 40.54
CA CYS A 319 -91.08 6.35 40.62
C CYS A 319 -89.64 6.60 40.15
N GLU A 320 -88.83 5.56 39.91
CA GLU A 320 -87.45 5.70 39.38
C GLU A 320 -87.37 5.70 37.84
N MET A 321 -88.36 5.14 37.15
CA MET A 321 -88.32 4.95 35.70
C MET A 321 -88.34 6.26 34.89
N SER A 322 -88.85 7.36 35.45
CA SER A 322 -88.85 8.64 34.72
C SER A 322 -87.48 9.31 34.69
N CYS A 323 -86.59 9.03 35.65
CA CYS A 323 -85.22 9.54 35.66
C CYS A 323 -84.26 8.61 34.88
N GLU A 324 -84.54 7.30 34.90
CA GLU A 324 -83.84 6.32 34.06
C GLU A 324 -84.06 6.59 32.56
N ILE A 325 -85.26 7.01 32.13
CA ILE A 325 -85.53 7.26 30.69
C ILE A 325 -84.67 8.40 30.11
N ASP A 326 -84.40 9.46 30.88
CA ASP A 326 -83.56 10.57 30.41
C ASP A 326 -82.06 10.24 30.46
N GLN A 327 -81.61 9.43 31.42
CA GLN A 327 -80.26 8.85 31.41
C GLN A 327 -80.08 7.84 30.27
N LEU A 328 -81.07 7.00 30.01
CA LEU A 328 -81.05 6.03 28.91
C LEU A 328 -81.05 6.72 27.55
N ARG A 329 -81.74 7.85 27.39
CA ARG A 329 -81.66 8.65 26.14
C ARG A 329 -80.27 9.25 25.91
N LYS A 330 -79.58 9.70 26.97
CA LYS A 330 -78.18 10.13 26.89
C LYS A 330 -77.22 8.99 26.59
N MET A 331 -77.41 7.84 27.24
CA MET A 331 -76.64 6.64 26.94
C MET A 331 -76.94 6.10 25.54
N LEU A 332 -78.15 6.26 25.00
CA LEU A 332 -78.49 5.84 23.65
C LEU A 332 -77.70 6.65 22.62
N LEU A 333 -77.61 7.98 22.77
CA LEU A 333 -76.80 8.84 21.90
C LEU A 333 -75.30 8.50 21.97
N GLU A 334 -74.79 8.19 23.17
CA GLU A 334 -73.42 7.73 23.36
C GLU A 334 -73.20 6.33 22.74
N LYS A 335 -74.19 5.44 22.84
CA LYS A 335 -74.15 4.10 22.25
C LYS A 335 -74.28 4.14 20.75
N ASP A 336 -75.04 5.07 20.18
CA ASP A 336 -75.13 5.30 18.74
C ASP A 336 -73.78 5.81 18.19
N HIS A 337 -73.10 6.70 18.93
CA HIS A 337 -71.73 7.11 18.60
C HIS A 337 -70.73 5.94 18.71
N GLN A 338 -70.83 5.11 19.75
CA GLN A 338 -70.03 3.89 19.88
C GLN A 338 -70.34 2.87 18.79
N LEU A 339 -71.59 2.75 18.36
CA LEU A 339 -71.98 1.88 17.25
C LEU A 339 -71.45 2.40 15.91
N GLU A 340 -71.32 3.71 15.74
CA GLU A 340 -70.67 4.30 14.57
C GLU A 340 -69.16 4.03 14.54
N ILE A 341 -68.49 4.14 15.70
CA ILE A 341 -67.08 3.71 15.86
C ILE A 341 -66.95 2.20 15.60
N LEU A 342 -67.78 1.38 16.22
CA LEU A 342 -67.79 -0.08 16.01
C LEU A 342 -68.14 -0.46 14.57
N ALA A 343 -68.93 0.33 13.84
CA ALA A 343 -69.17 0.12 12.41
C ALA A 343 -67.90 0.39 11.59
N THR A 344 -67.14 1.44 11.92
CA THR A 344 -65.82 1.69 11.28
C THR A 344 -64.80 0.60 11.63
N GLU A 345 -64.77 0.12 12.87
CA GLU A 345 -63.92 -0.99 13.29
C GLU A 345 -64.33 -2.30 12.62
N ARG A 346 -65.63 -2.60 12.53
CA ARG A 346 -66.15 -3.77 11.80
C ARG A 346 -65.74 -3.73 10.33
N ASP A 347 -65.79 -2.56 9.70
CA ASP A 347 -65.41 -2.42 8.29
C ASP A 347 -63.89 -2.54 8.10
N ALA A 348 -63.08 -2.06 9.06
CA ALA A 348 -61.64 -2.32 9.09
C ALA A 348 -61.31 -3.82 9.30
N LEU A 349 -61.99 -4.47 10.25
CA LEU A 349 -61.88 -5.91 10.50
C LEU A 349 -62.34 -6.74 9.31
N ARG A 350 -63.32 -6.27 8.54
CA ARG A 350 -63.73 -6.91 7.29
C ARG A 350 -62.62 -6.84 6.24
N ILE A 351 -61.97 -5.69 6.07
CA ILE A 351 -60.82 -5.54 5.15
C ILE A 351 -59.68 -6.48 5.59
N ASP A 352 -59.41 -6.57 6.89
CA ASP A 352 -58.37 -7.46 7.39
C ASP A 352 -58.76 -8.94 7.30
N SER A 353 -60.04 -9.29 7.49
CA SER A 353 -60.58 -10.64 7.24
C SER A 353 -60.47 -11.04 5.76
N GLU A 354 -60.69 -10.11 4.83
CA GLU A 354 -60.49 -10.32 3.39
C GLU A 354 -58.99 -10.51 3.06
N LYS A 355 -58.08 -9.77 3.72
CA LYS A 355 -56.62 -10.01 3.59
C LYS A 355 -56.22 -11.38 4.17
N TRP A 356 -56.76 -11.75 5.32
CA TRP A 356 -56.53 -13.06 5.93
C TRP A 356 -57.05 -14.18 5.04
N SER A 357 -58.23 -14.03 4.43
CA SER A 357 -58.76 -15.03 3.49
C SER A 357 -57.87 -15.23 2.27
N ARG A 358 -57.20 -14.18 1.78
CA ARG A 358 -56.19 -14.30 0.70
C ARG A 358 -54.95 -15.04 1.18
N LYS A 359 -54.43 -14.69 2.36
CA LYS A 359 -53.31 -15.41 2.96
C LYS A 359 -53.64 -16.88 3.21
N GLU A 360 -54.84 -17.18 3.72
CA GLU A 360 -55.34 -18.54 3.94
C GLU A 360 -55.38 -19.33 2.63
N SER A 361 -55.80 -18.71 1.53
CA SER A 361 -55.74 -19.33 0.19
C SER A 361 -54.31 -19.64 -0.24
N ASP A 362 -53.39 -18.69 -0.07
CA ASP A 362 -51.97 -18.88 -0.39
C ASP A 362 -51.34 -19.98 0.49
N PHE A 363 -51.76 -20.07 1.76
CA PHE A 363 -51.36 -21.14 2.68
C PHE A 363 -51.92 -22.50 2.28
N GLU A 364 -53.17 -22.58 1.85
CA GLU A 364 -53.77 -23.84 1.40
C GLU A 364 -53.12 -24.34 0.09
N ASP A 365 -52.75 -23.42 -0.81
CA ASP A 365 -51.97 -23.75 -2.01
C ASP A 365 -50.57 -24.28 -1.64
N LYS A 366 -49.89 -23.65 -0.68
CA LYS A 366 -48.57 -24.09 -0.20
C LYS A 366 -48.62 -25.39 0.61
N LYS A 367 -49.70 -25.60 1.36
CA LYS A 367 -50.01 -26.85 2.04
C LYS A 367 -50.23 -27.97 1.03
N LYS A 368 -50.94 -27.70 -0.08
CA LYS A 368 -51.11 -28.67 -1.15
C LYS A 368 -49.79 -29.02 -1.83
N GLU A 369 -48.92 -28.04 -2.07
CA GLU A 369 -47.56 -28.28 -2.58
C GLU A 369 -46.74 -29.18 -1.63
N LEU A 370 -46.84 -28.94 -0.31
CA LEU A 370 -46.22 -29.78 0.70
C LEU A 370 -46.86 -31.17 0.80
N GLU A 371 -48.17 -31.30 0.65
CA GLU A 371 -48.87 -32.59 0.59
C GLU A 371 -48.41 -33.41 -0.63
N ASP A 372 -48.25 -32.76 -1.79
CA ASP A 372 -47.71 -33.39 -3.00
C ASP A 372 -46.24 -33.83 -2.79
N GLU A 373 -45.44 -33.01 -2.10
CA GLU A 373 -44.06 -33.34 -1.75
C GLU A 373 -43.96 -34.48 -0.72
N MET A 374 -44.81 -34.48 0.30
CA MET A 374 -44.94 -35.59 1.25
C MET A 374 -45.40 -36.86 0.54
N ALA A 375 -46.33 -36.79 -0.41
CA ALA A 375 -46.74 -37.95 -1.21
C ALA A 375 -45.57 -38.51 -2.04
N ARG A 376 -44.68 -37.64 -2.57
CA ARG A 376 -43.43 -38.09 -3.22
C ARG A 376 -42.50 -38.80 -2.21
N CYS A 377 -42.33 -38.23 -1.01
CA CYS A 377 -41.56 -38.86 0.05
C CYS A 377 -42.17 -40.18 0.52
N ASP A 378 -43.49 -40.30 0.60
CA ASP A 378 -44.21 -41.53 0.98
C ASP A 378 -44.03 -42.61 -0.08
N LEU A 379 -43.99 -42.25 -1.37
CA LEU A 379 -43.64 -43.19 -2.45
C LEU A 379 -42.19 -43.66 -2.34
N GLU A 380 -41.25 -42.77 -2.02
CA GLU A 380 -39.84 -43.11 -1.80
C GLU A 380 -39.68 -43.99 -0.54
N MET A 381 -40.40 -43.68 0.53
CA MET A 381 -40.45 -44.44 1.76
C MET A 381 -41.13 -45.80 1.55
N ALA A 382 -42.19 -45.89 0.74
CA ALA A 382 -42.79 -47.16 0.35
C ALA A 382 -41.82 -48.03 -0.45
N ALA A 383 -40.99 -47.43 -1.32
CA ALA A 383 -39.92 -48.14 -2.01
C ALA A 383 -38.85 -48.65 -1.02
N LYS A 384 -38.44 -47.82 -0.05
CA LYS A 384 -37.51 -48.24 1.02
C LYS A 384 -38.14 -49.30 1.94
N ASP A 385 -39.43 -49.20 2.25
CA ASP A 385 -40.18 -50.18 3.02
C ASP A 385 -40.33 -51.50 2.27
N SER A 386 -40.44 -51.47 0.94
CA SER A 386 -40.40 -52.70 0.13
C SER A 386 -39.04 -53.39 0.23
N LEU A 387 -37.94 -52.62 0.25
CA LEU A 387 -36.59 -53.12 0.48
C LEU A 387 -36.42 -53.66 1.91
N VAL A 388 -36.94 -52.93 2.90
CA VAL A 388 -36.94 -53.34 4.32
C VAL A 388 -37.81 -54.58 4.52
N LYS A 389 -38.95 -54.72 3.85
CA LYS A 389 -39.79 -55.93 3.84
C LYS A 389 -39.06 -57.10 3.19
N ALA A 390 -38.29 -56.88 2.12
CA ALA A 390 -37.45 -57.92 1.52
C ALA A 390 -36.33 -58.37 2.47
N LEU A 391 -35.71 -57.43 3.18
CA LEU A 391 -34.70 -57.73 4.22
C LEU A 391 -35.34 -58.42 5.44
N HIS A 392 -36.53 -57.99 5.87
CA HIS A 392 -37.28 -58.61 6.95
C HIS A 392 -37.75 -60.02 6.58
N ALA A 393 -38.20 -60.27 5.34
CA ALA A 393 -38.52 -61.61 4.87
C ALA A 393 -37.29 -62.54 4.94
N LYS A 394 -36.09 -62.03 4.64
CA LYS A 394 -34.83 -62.77 4.87
C LYS A 394 -34.53 -63.01 6.35
N VAL A 395 -34.80 -62.03 7.21
CA VAL A 395 -34.65 -62.17 8.67
C VAL A 395 -35.69 -63.13 9.25
N ASP A 396 -36.90 -63.17 8.70
CA ASP A 396 -37.98 -64.05 9.10
C ASP A 396 -37.75 -65.48 8.59
N GLU A 397 -37.12 -65.66 7.43
CA GLU A 397 -36.58 -66.97 7.00
C GLU A 397 -35.50 -67.48 7.97
N LEU A 398 -34.69 -66.58 8.53
CA LEU A 398 -33.70 -66.89 9.56
C LEU A 398 -34.33 -67.08 10.95
N LYS A 399 -35.46 -66.43 11.25
CA LYS A 399 -36.20 -66.58 12.52
C LYS A 399 -37.15 -67.78 12.53
N GLU A 400 -37.73 -68.21 11.41
CA GLU A 400 -38.51 -69.46 11.34
C GLU A 400 -37.63 -70.68 11.53
N LYS A 401 -36.35 -70.61 11.14
CA LYS A 401 -35.34 -71.58 11.57
C LYS A 401 -35.11 -71.59 13.09
N ASN A 402 -35.53 -70.54 13.80
CA ASN A 402 -35.32 -70.34 15.24
C ASN A 402 -36.62 -70.42 16.07
N LYS A 403 -37.80 -70.54 15.43
CA LYS A 403 -39.14 -70.50 16.05
C LYS A 403 -39.86 -71.85 16.11
N THR A 404 -39.14 -72.94 15.87
CA THR A 404 -39.51 -74.29 16.31
C THR A 404 -39.44 -74.48 17.84
N PHE A 405 -39.28 -73.41 18.63
CA PHE A 405 -38.96 -73.47 20.06
C PHE A 405 -39.92 -72.80 21.06
N GLY A 406 -41.14 -72.41 20.70
CA GLY A 406 -42.10 -72.14 21.78
C GLY A 406 -43.29 -71.28 21.43
N CYS A 407 -44.41 -71.95 21.18
CA CYS A 407 -45.73 -71.39 21.42
C CYS A 407 -46.31 -72.09 22.65
N ALA A 408 -46.85 -71.33 23.61
CA ALA A 408 -48.22 -71.49 24.06
C ALA A 408 -48.56 -70.54 25.22
N ALA A 409 -49.86 -70.20 25.27
CA ALA A 409 -50.64 -69.78 26.44
C ALA A 409 -50.97 -68.28 26.59
N VAL A 410 -51.85 -67.83 25.68
CA VAL A 410 -53.16 -67.21 25.99
C VAL A 410 -53.74 -67.79 27.28
N GLY A 411 -54.38 -67.09 28.23
CA GLY A 411 -55.22 -65.90 28.26
C GLY A 411 -56.37 -66.21 29.24
N LEU A 412 -57.02 -65.22 29.86
CA LEU A 412 -58.41 -65.33 30.33
C LEU A 412 -58.95 -63.96 30.82
N GLU A 413 -60.12 -63.65 30.28
CA GLU A 413 -60.79 -62.37 30.16
C GLU A 413 -62.12 -62.41 30.94
N THR A 414 -62.77 -61.25 31.08
CA THR A 414 -64.25 -61.12 31.12
C THR A 414 -65.00 -61.30 32.45
N ARG A 415 -64.76 -60.36 33.37
CA ARG A 415 -65.77 -59.82 34.34
C ARG A 415 -65.29 -58.49 34.96
N ARG A 416 -64.01 -58.21 34.76
CA ARG A 416 -63.33 -56.92 34.87
C ARG A 416 -63.82 -55.86 33.88
N LEU A 417 -64.88 -56.03 33.05
CA LEU A 417 -65.08 -55.17 31.85
C LEU A 417 -66.05 -53.97 31.97
N GLY A 418 -66.77 -53.79 33.08
CA GLY A 418 -67.74 -52.68 33.21
C GLY A 418 -67.14 -51.37 33.76
N LEU A 419 -66.34 -51.46 34.83
CA LEU A 419 -65.59 -50.32 35.40
C LEU A 419 -64.26 -50.09 34.68
N GLU A 420 -63.73 -51.16 34.10
CA GLU A 420 -62.55 -51.10 33.28
C GLU A 420 -62.81 -50.59 31.90
N ALA A 421 -64.03 -50.64 31.34
CA ALA A 421 -64.32 -49.88 30.12
C ALA A 421 -64.17 -48.36 30.36
N LYS A 422 -64.46 -47.87 31.57
CA LYS A 422 -64.27 -46.45 31.93
C LYS A 422 -62.81 -46.13 32.29
N HIS A 423 -62.13 -47.00 33.03
CA HIS A 423 -60.69 -46.86 33.27
C HIS A 423 -59.87 -47.08 31.98
N ILE A 424 -60.29 -47.95 31.06
CA ILE A 424 -59.72 -48.15 29.73
C ILE A 424 -60.04 -46.93 28.87
N ALA A 425 -61.21 -46.32 28.96
CA ALA A 425 -61.49 -45.07 28.26
C ALA A 425 -60.58 -43.94 28.76
N ALA A 426 -60.44 -43.77 30.08
CA ALA A 426 -59.55 -42.78 30.68
C ALA A 426 -58.07 -43.08 30.42
N VAL A 427 -57.65 -44.35 30.43
CA VAL A 427 -56.30 -44.77 30.05
C VAL A 427 -56.06 -44.60 28.55
N LYS A 428 -57.06 -44.85 27.69
CA LYS A 428 -56.95 -44.58 26.25
C LYS A 428 -56.87 -43.10 25.96
N GLU A 429 -57.57 -42.26 26.72
CA GLU A 429 -57.49 -40.81 26.62
C GLU A 429 -56.14 -40.30 27.13
N LYS A 430 -55.63 -40.85 28.24
CA LYS A 430 -54.26 -40.60 28.72
C LYS A 430 -53.19 -41.07 27.73
N ASP A 431 -53.34 -42.26 27.16
CA ASP A 431 -52.42 -42.81 26.15
C ASP A 431 -52.49 -42.01 24.85
N ALA A 432 -53.66 -41.47 24.50
CA ALA A 432 -53.82 -40.54 23.38
C ALA A 432 -53.09 -39.22 23.67
N ALA A 433 -53.30 -38.63 24.85
CA ALA A 433 -52.60 -37.42 25.27
C ALA A 433 -51.07 -37.63 25.35
N GLU A 434 -50.60 -38.78 25.84
CA GLU A 434 -49.17 -39.09 25.92
C GLU A 434 -48.54 -39.31 24.54
N LYS A 435 -49.28 -39.94 23.61
CA LYS A 435 -48.86 -40.06 22.21
C LYS A 435 -48.78 -38.69 21.54
N GLU A 436 -49.72 -37.80 21.83
CA GLU A 436 -49.74 -36.45 21.29
C GLU A 436 -48.57 -35.62 21.83
N VAL A 437 -48.28 -35.69 23.14
CA VAL A 437 -47.07 -35.08 23.73
C VAL A 437 -45.79 -35.63 23.12
N LYS A 438 -45.69 -36.95 22.87
CA LYS A 438 -44.53 -37.54 22.18
C LYS A 438 -44.39 -37.00 20.76
N ASN A 439 -45.49 -36.83 20.04
CA ASN A 439 -45.50 -36.29 18.68
C ASN A 439 -45.08 -34.81 18.66
N LEU A 440 -45.55 -34.01 19.62
CA LEU A 440 -45.11 -32.61 19.79
C LEU A 440 -43.62 -32.51 20.14
N ARG A 441 -43.09 -33.41 20.98
CA ARG A 441 -41.65 -33.48 21.27
C ARG A 441 -40.82 -33.84 20.03
N THR A 442 -41.27 -34.78 19.19
CA THR A 442 -40.57 -35.10 17.94
C THR A 442 -40.60 -33.94 16.95
N LYS A 443 -41.71 -33.20 16.88
CA LYS A 443 -41.80 -31.97 16.05
C LYS A 443 -40.85 -30.88 16.55
N ALA A 444 -40.76 -30.65 17.86
CA ALA A 444 -39.83 -29.68 18.45
C ALA A 444 -38.36 -30.03 18.14
N VAL A 445 -37.97 -31.31 18.23
CA VAL A 445 -36.62 -31.76 17.87
C VAL A 445 -36.32 -31.58 16.38
N ALA A 446 -37.31 -31.82 15.51
CA ALA A 446 -37.15 -31.58 14.07
C ALA A 446 -36.96 -30.08 13.75
N MET A 447 -37.76 -29.20 14.36
CA MET A 447 -37.61 -27.74 14.24
C MET A 447 -36.24 -27.26 14.74
N GLN A 448 -35.76 -27.79 15.86
CA GLN A 448 -34.44 -27.45 16.38
C GLN A 448 -33.30 -27.88 15.43
N LYS A 449 -33.47 -29.00 14.72
CA LYS A 449 -32.51 -29.45 13.70
C LYS A 449 -32.49 -28.52 12.48
N ILE A 450 -33.65 -28.06 12.01
CA ILE A 450 -33.75 -27.10 10.89
C ILE A 450 -33.03 -25.79 11.25
N LEU A 451 -33.27 -25.24 12.44
CA LEU A 451 -32.58 -24.05 12.94
C LEU A 451 -31.06 -24.24 13.00
N SER A 452 -30.59 -25.42 13.43
CA SER A 452 -29.15 -25.71 13.47
C SER A 452 -28.49 -25.74 12.09
N MET A 453 -29.20 -26.20 11.05
CA MET A 453 -28.69 -26.19 9.68
C MET A 453 -28.59 -24.77 9.11
N GLY A 454 -29.57 -23.90 9.39
CA GLY A 454 -29.51 -22.49 8.98
C GLY A 454 -28.35 -21.72 9.63
N LEU A 455 -28.05 -22.01 10.90
CA LEU A 455 -26.89 -21.43 11.60
C LEU A 455 -25.54 -21.86 10.99
N ASP A 456 -25.44 -23.08 10.48
CA ASP A 456 -24.21 -23.53 9.82
C ASP A 456 -24.06 -22.95 8.41
N GLU A 457 -25.14 -22.71 7.68
CA GLU A 457 -25.10 -22.00 6.39
C GLU A 457 -24.69 -20.52 6.56
N THR A 458 -25.25 -19.83 7.55
CA THR A 458 -24.86 -18.44 7.85
C THR A 458 -23.39 -18.33 8.28
N ARG A 459 -22.86 -19.33 9.01
CA ARG A 459 -21.42 -19.41 9.31
C ARG A 459 -20.57 -19.57 8.06
N LYS A 460 -20.95 -20.46 7.13
CA LYS A 460 -20.21 -20.64 5.87
C LYS A 460 -20.13 -19.35 5.04
N LEU A 461 -21.27 -18.67 4.88
CA LEU A 461 -21.33 -17.38 4.17
C LEU A 461 -20.50 -16.30 4.91
N SER A 462 -20.56 -16.26 6.24
CA SER A 462 -19.75 -15.35 7.04
C SER A 462 -18.24 -15.55 6.83
N ASP A 463 -17.79 -16.81 6.77
CA ASP A 463 -16.38 -17.13 6.54
C ASP A 463 -15.96 -16.84 5.08
N GLU A 464 -16.84 -17.03 4.10
CA GLU A 464 -16.60 -16.61 2.71
C GLU A 464 -16.42 -15.09 2.61
N VAL A 465 -17.26 -14.29 3.29
CA VAL A 465 -17.10 -12.83 3.36
C VAL A 465 -15.76 -12.44 3.99
N LYS A 466 -15.33 -13.12 5.06
CA LYS A 466 -14.02 -12.86 5.68
C LYS A 466 -12.87 -13.12 4.70
N MET A 467 -12.94 -14.23 3.96
CA MET A 467 -11.92 -14.58 2.97
C MET A 467 -11.85 -13.55 1.83
N LEU A 468 -13.00 -13.12 1.29
CA LEU A 468 -13.04 -12.09 0.26
C LEU A 468 -12.52 -10.73 0.76
N ARG A 469 -12.80 -10.37 2.02
CA ARG A 469 -12.24 -9.16 2.64
C ARG A 469 -10.72 -9.22 2.76
N ILE A 470 -10.15 -10.37 3.14
CA ILE A 470 -8.69 -10.55 3.19
C ILE A 470 -8.10 -10.42 1.78
N GLN A 471 -8.73 -11.05 0.78
CA GLN A 471 -8.28 -10.97 -0.61
C GLN A 471 -8.32 -9.52 -1.13
N SER A 472 -9.39 -8.78 -0.85
CA SER A 472 -9.54 -7.36 -1.21
C SER A 472 -8.42 -6.50 -0.59
N ARG A 473 -8.14 -6.68 0.70
CA ARG A 473 -7.02 -5.97 1.39
C ARG A 473 -5.67 -6.26 0.76
N ASN A 474 -5.40 -7.51 0.37
CA ASN A 474 -4.15 -7.86 -0.30
C ASN A 474 -4.00 -7.17 -1.66
N LYS A 475 -5.10 -7.03 -2.42
CA LYS A 475 -5.11 -6.27 -3.68
C LYS A 475 -4.90 -4.78 -3.46
N ASP A 476 -5.50 -4.20 -2.42
CA ASP A 476 -5.29 -2.79 -2.08
C ASP A 476 -3.83 -2.49 -1.70
N VAL A 477 -3.15 -3.41 -1.01
CA VAL A 477 -1.71 -3.30 -0.74
C VAL A 477 -0.87 -3.37 -2.03
N GLN A 478 -1.23 -4.24 -2.97
CA GLN A 478 -0.57 -4.31 -4.29
C GLN A 478 -0.76 -3.00 -5.08
N ILE A 479 -1.97 -2.45 -5.07
CA ILE A 479 -2.29 -1.14 -5.66
C ILE A 479 -1.40 -0.04 -5.04
N MET A 480 -1.26 0.00 -3.71
CA MET A 480 -0.39 0.97 -3.05
C MET A 480 1.08 0.83 -3.47
N HIS A 481 1.60 -0.40 -3.58
CA HIS A 481 2.97 -0.63 -4.04
C HIS A 481 3.20 -0.18 -5.49
N LEU A 482 2.25 -0.45 -6.38
CA LEU A 482 2.32 0.01 -7.78
C LEU A 482 2.26 1.54 -7.88
N GLN A 483 1.40 2.19 -7.09
CA GLN A 483 1.31 3.66 -7.03
C GLN A 483 2.62 4.30 -6.57
N ALA A 484 3.21 3.79 -5.47
CA ALA A 484 4.49 4.27 -4.96
C ALA A 484 5.62 4.10 -6.00
N ARG A 485 5.59 3.00 -6.77
CA ARG A 485 6.56 2.76 -7.84
C ARG A 485 6.39 3.74 -9.01
N ILE A 486 5.16 4.02 -9.43
CA ILE A 486 4.87 5.01 -10.48
C ILE A 486 5.33 6.41 -10.02
N GLU A 487 5.04 6.80 -8.78
CA GLU A 487 5.48 8.09 -8.22
C GLU A 487 7.01 8.20 -8.17
N SER A 488 7.72 7.13 -7.79
CA SER A 488 9.19 7.08 -7.84
C SER A 488 9.70 7.29 -9.27
N LEU A 489 9.14 6.58 -10.25
CA LEU A 489 9.55 6.72 -11.66
C LEU A 489 9.26 8.11 -12.22
N GLN A 490 8.15 8.72 -11.84
CA GLN A 490 7.82 10.10 -12.21
C GLN A 490 8.83 11.08 -11.60
N ASN A 491 9.18 10.92 -10.32
CA ASN A 491 10.21 11.72 -9.68
C ASN A 491 11.56 11.57 -10.39
N ASP A 492 11.98 10.35 -10.72
CA ASP A 492 13.21 10.08 -11.45
C ASP A 492 13.20 10.74 -12.84
N LEU A 493 12.10 10.62 -13.59
CA LEU A 493 11.94 11.30 -14.88
C LEU A 493 12.03 12.83 -14.76
N THR A 494 11.42 13.42 -13.73
CA THR A 494 11.55 14.88 -13.51
C THR A 494 12.98 15.27 -13.15
N THR A 495 13.71 14.46 -12.38
CA THR A 495 15.13 14.71 -12.09
C THR A 495 16.00 14.62 -13.34
N LEU A 496 15.80 13.61 -14.18
CA LEU A 496 16.53 13.47 -15.45
C LEU A 496 16.21 14.61 -16.42
N GLN A 497 14.96 15.06 -16.47
CA GLN A 497 14.58 16.23 -17.27
C GLN A 497 15.29 17.49 -16.76
N ARG A 498 15.33 17.70 -15.44
CA ARG A 498 16.08 18.82 -14.84
C ARG A 498 17.57 18.74 -15.17
N GLU A 499 18.19 17.58 -15.05
CA GLU A 499 19.62 17.39 -15.39
C GLU A 499 19.90 17.64 -16.87
N LYS A 500 19.06 17.11 -17.77
CA LYS A 500 19.16 17.36 -19.21
C LYS A 500 19.02 18.84 -19.52
N GLU A 501 18.08 19.53 -18.89
CA GLU A 501 17.94 20.98 -19.05
C GLU A 501 19.12 21.76 -18.49
N LYS A 502 19.70 21.33 -17.37
CA LYS A 502 20.95 21.90 -16.84
C LYS A 502 22.09 21.72 -17.84
N GLU A 503 22.22 20.55 -18.44
CA GLU A 503 23.24 20.24 -19.45
C GLU A 503 23.05 21.05 -20.74
N ILE A 504 21.81 21.18 -21.22
CA ILE A 504 21.47 22.03 -22.38
C ILE A 504 21.73 23.50 -22.06
N SER A 505 21.45 23.93 -20.83
CA SER A 505 21.74 25.28 -20.35
C SER A 505 23.25 25.56 -20.32
N ARG A 506 24.08 24.59 -19.92
CA ARG A 506 25.55 24.71 -19.92
C ARG A 506 26.14 24.81 -21.33
N ARG A 507 25.59 24.08 -22.30
CA ARG A 507 26.14 24.02 -23.67
C ARG A 507 25.76 25.22 -24.53
N ASN A 508 24.60 25.81 -24.28
CA ASN A 508 24.15 26.93 -25.11
C ASN A 508 24.61 28.26 -24.55
N ILE A 509 25.10 29.16 -25.42
CA ILE A 509 25.50 30.53 -25.06
C ILE A 509 24.40 31.19 -24.22
N TRP A 510 24.75 31.58 -23.00
CA TRP A 510 23.87 32.26 -22.06
C TRP A 510 23.45 33.62 -22.63
N SER A 511 22.15 33.91 -22.64
CA SER A 511 21.61 35.14 -23.21
C SER A 511 20.56 35.76 -22.30
N ASP A 512 20.34 37.06 -22.43
CA ASP A 512 19.40 37.81 -21.60
C ASP A 512 17.98 37.23 -21.64
N LYS A 513 17.51 36.84 -22.83
CA LYS A 513 16.21 36.17 -23.02
C LYS A 513 16.12 34.83 -22.26
N LYS A 514 17.23 34.09 -22.14
CA LYS A 514 17.27 32.84 -21.37
C LYS A 514 17.28 33.10 -19.87
N ALA A 515 18.01 34.11 -19.41
CA ALA A 515 18.01 34.51 -18.02
C ALA A 515 16.59 34.87 -17.54
N ILE A 516 15.85 35.64 -18.34
CA ILE A 516 14.44 35.99 -18.06
C ILE A 516 13.55 34.75 -18.03
N LYS A 517 13.63 33.87 -19.05
CA LYS A 517 12.85 32.62 -19.08
C LYS A 517 13.16 31.70 -17.90
N ARG A 518 14.43 31.61 -17.49
CA ARG A 518 14.83 30.86 -16.31
C ARG A 518 14.19 31.45 -15.07
N ALA A 519 14.30 32.76 -14.86
CA ALA A 519 13.75 33.39 -13.68
C ALA A 519 12.24 33.17 -13.57
N GLN A 520 11.49 33.27 -14.68
CA GLN A 520 10.04 32.95 -14.72
C GLN A 520 9.75 31.50 -14.33
N ARG A 521 10.53 30.54 -14.84
CA ARG A 521 10.36 29.12 -14.53
C ARG A 521 10.69 28.84 -13.06
N CYS A 522 11.86 29.26 -12.60
CA CYS A 522 12.29 29.12 -11.21
C CYS A 522 11.29 29.79 -10.27
N LEU A 523 10.65 30.89 -10.68
CA LEU A 523 9.64 31.57 -9.86
C LEU A 523 8.40 30.69 -9.65
N GLY A 524 7.94 29.98 -10.69
CA GLY A 524 6.86 29.00 -10.56
C GLY A 524 7.25 27.82 -9.66
N GLU A 525 8.40 27.20 -9.94
CA GLU A 525 8.90 26.07 -9.14
C GLU A 525 9.11 26.44 -7.67
N PHE A 526 9.66 27.63 -7.42
CA PHE A 526 9.89 28.16 -6.09
C PHE A 526 8.59 28.45 -5.33
N GLU A 527 7.52 28.87 -6.03
CA GLU A 527 6.20 29.08 -5.45
C GLU A 527 5.45 27.77 -5.16
N GLU A 528 5.84 26.65 -5.74
CA GLU A 528 5.23 25.34 -5.45
C GLU A 528 6.06 24.52 -4.45
N ALA A 529 7.37 24.73 -4.41
CA ALA A 529 8.29 23.95 -3.60
C ALA A 529 8.14 24.17 -2.08
N SER A 530 8.09 23.08 -1.31
CA SER A 530 8.40 23.04 0.12
C SER A 530 9.85 22.65 0.33
N PHE A 531 10.58 23.42 1.13
CA PHE A 531 11.97 23.15 1.45
C PHE A 531 12.05 22.44 2.81
N SER A 532 12.95 21.47 2.92
CA SER A 532 13.18 20.71 4.16
C SER A 532 14.63 20.24 4.20
N HIS A 533 15.14 19.79 5.35
CA HIS A 533 16.50 19.23 5.43
C HIS A 533 16.72 18.03 4.48
N ARG A 534 15.66 17.31 4.10
CA ARG A 534 15.74 16.20 3.12
C ARG A 534 15.90 16.69 1.69
N LYS A 535 15.50 17.93 1.42
CA LYS A 535 15.59 18.59 0.11
C LYS A 535 16.15 20.00 0.32
N PRO A 536 17.46 20.11 0.61
CA PRO A 536 18.10 21.38 0.88
C PRO A 536 17.98 22.30 -0.34
N VAL A 537 17.65 23.56 -0.11
CA VAL A 537 17.63 24.56 -1.18
C VAL A 537 19.06 24.79 -1.68
N THR A 538 19.25 24.79 -2.99
CA THR A 538 20.51 25.21 -3.61
C THR A 538 20.39 26.64 -4.12
N PHE A 539 21.52 27.34 -4.25
CA PHE A 539 21.53 28.71 -4.81
C PHE A 539 20.85 28.80 -6.18
N GLU A 540 20.94 27.74 -6.99
CA GLU A 540 20.34 27.67 -8.33
C GLU A 540 18.81 27.57 -8.32
N ASP A 541 18.21 27.10 -7.22
CA ASP A 541 16.77 26.86 -7.10
C ASP A 541 15.98 28.14 -6.79
N VAL A 542 16.66 29.19 -6.33
CA VAL A 542 16.05 30.48 -6.03
C VAL A 542 15.94 31.31 -7.33
N PRO A 543 14.80 31.97 -7.62
CA PRO A 543 14.57 32.71 -8.86
C PRO A 543 15.30 34.07 -8.89
N TRP A 544 16.63 34.06 -8.85
CA TRP A 544 17.43 35.28 -8.85
C TRP A 544 17.23 36.10 -10.14
N PRO A 545 16.76 37.36 -10.05
CA PRO A 545 16.59 38.24 -11.21
C PRO A 545 17.94 38.83 -11.64
N VAL A 546 18.79 38.03 -12.28
CA VAL A 546 20.09 38.46 -12.82
C VAL A 546 20.29 37.94 -14.24
N LEU A 547 20.92 38.74 -15.09
CA LEU A 547 21.18 38.38 -16.49
C LEU A 547 22.39 37.44 -16.68
N ALA A 548 23.25 37.31 -15.68
CA ALA A 548 24.44 36.47 -15.74
C ALA A 548 24.15 35.01 -15.35
N ASP A 549 24.99 34.09 -15.80
CA ASP A 549 24.81 32.65 -15.55
C ASP A 549 25.06 32.32 -14.07
N LEU A 550 24.05 31.75 -13.41
CA LEU A 550 24.09 31.35 -12.01
C LEU A 550 25.11 30.23 -11.73
N SER A 551 25.54 29.47 -12.74
CA SER A 551 26.62 28.49 -12.57
C SER A 551 27.97 29.13 -12.21
N THR A 552 28.12 30.42 -12.51
CA THR A 552 29.34 31.21 -12.28
C THR A 552 29.18 32.25 -11.16
N LEU A 553 27.98 32.45 -10.63
CA LEU A 553 27.68 33.45 -9.63
C LEU A 553 27.45 32.81 -8.26
N GLY A 554 27.91 33.49 -7.21
CA GLY A 554 27.50 33.19 -5.83
C GLY A 554 26.43 34.17 -5.32
N PRO A 555 25.88 33.95 -4.10
CA PRO A 555 24.93 34.87 -3.50
C PRO A 555 25.49 36.28 -3.31
N ARG A 556 26.79 36.41 -3.01
CA ARG A 556 27.48 37.70 -2.89
C ARG A 556 27.49 38.52 -4.17
N ASP A 557 27.35 37.87 -5.33
CA ASP A 557 27.36 38.54 -6.62
C ASP A 557 26.01 39.18 -6.99
N ILE A 558 24.96 38.91 -6.19
CA ILE A 558 23.62 39.48 -6.35
C ILE A 558 23.63 40.92 -5.83
N THR A 559 23.93 41.84 -6.74
CA THR A 559 24.03 43.27 -6.44
C THR A 559 22.85 44.04 -7.00
N LYS A 560 22.51 45.17 -6.37
CA LYS A 560 21.43 46.08 -6.79
C LYS A 560 21.50 46.40 -8.29
N LYS A 561 22.70 46.71 -8.80
CA LYS A 561 22.93 47.04 -10.21
C LYS A 561 22.57 45.90 -11.16
N LYS A 562 22.93 44.65 -10.83
CA LYS A 562 22.59 43.48 -11.67
C LYS A 562 21.09 43.20 -11.68
N VAL A 563 20.45 43.35 -10.52
CA VAL A 563 19.00 43.13 -10.36
C VAL A 563 18.20 44.20 -11.11
N SER A 564 18.55 45.48 -10.97
CA SER A 564 17.89 46.55 -11.73
C SER A 564 18.06 46.35 -13.24
N LYS A 565 19.27 45.98 -13.70
CA LYS A 565 19.52 45.69 -15.13
C LYS A 565 18.64 44.54 -15.64
N PHE A 566 18.43 43.51 -14.84
CA PHE A 566 17.53 42.41 -15.20
C PHE A 566 16.09 42.90 -15.39
N PHE A 567 15.54 43.68 -14.46
CA PHE A 567 14.17 44.16 -14.56
C PHE A 567 13.97 45.08 -15.76
N SER A 568 14.91 46.00 -16.06
CA SER A 568 14.85 46.82 -17.28
C SER A 568 14.82 45.96 -18.55
N MET A 569 15.67 44.94 -18.63
CA MET A 569 15.69 44.03 -19.78
C MET A 569 14.42 43.15 -19.86
N ALA A 570 13.83 42.81 -18.71
CA ALA A 570 12.61 42.03 -18.65
C ALA A 570 11.39 42.84 -19.09
N GLU A 571 11.32 44.12 -18.72
CA GLU A 571 10.30 45.06 -19.17
C GLU A 571 10.30 45.17 -20.69
N GLU A 572 11.48 45.39 -21.29
CA GLU A 572 11.66 45.44 -22.75
C GLU A 572 11.28 44.12 -23.45
N SER A 573 11.55 42.96 -22.82
CA SER A 573 11.39 41.66 -23.47
C SER A 573 10.03 40.99 -23.28
N LEU A 574 9.31 41.26 -22.18
CA LEU A 574 8.06 40.55 -21.82
C LEU A 574 6.80 41.34 -22.18
N GLY A 575 6.92 42.67 -22.33
CA GLY A 575 5.79 43.59 -22.40
C GLY A 575 5.17 43.85 -21.03
N ASP A 576 4.46 44.98 -20.92
CA ASP A 576 4.02 45.56 -19.64
C ASP A 576 3.25 44.57 -18.76
N GLU A 577 2.20 43.92 -19.29
CA GLU A 577 1.33 43.03 -18.50
C GLU A 577 2.12 41.88 -17.85
N ARG A 578 2.96 41.19 -18.64
CA ARG A 578 3.75 40.05 -18.18
C ARG A 578 4.90 40.47 -17.27
N TYR A 579 5.46 41.65 -17.52
CA TYR A 579 6.48 42.25 -16.66
C TYR A 579 5.93 42.55 -15.27
N TRP A 580 4.78 43.24 -15.19
CA TRP A 580 4.13 43.58 -13.92
C TRP A 580 3.69 42.33 -13.15
N ASP A 581 3.18 41.29 -13.82
CA ASP A 581 2.89 40.01 -13.14
C ASP A 581 4.16 39.39 -12.53
N MET A 582 5.23 39.29 -13.32
CA MET A 582 6.50 38.73 -12.85
C MET A 582 7.09 39.54 -11.69
N LEU A 583 7.10 40.87 -11.79
CA LEU A 583 7.60 41.77 -10.76
C LEU A 583 6.78 41.64 -9.47
N GLY A 584 5.46 41.56 -9.57
CA GLY A 584 4.57 41.39 -8.42
C GLY A 584 4.77 40.06 -7.71
N ARG A 585 4.99 38.98 -8.48
CA ARG A 585 5.34 37.67 -7.94
C ARG A 585 6.71 37.67 -7.27
N MET A 586 7.74 38.23 -7.91
CA MET A 586 9.07 38.37 -7.30
C MET A 586 9.03 39.20 -6.02
N TYR A 587 8.33 40.33 -6.01
CA TYR A 587 8.15 41.16 -4.81
C TYR A 587 7.54 40.38 -3.65
N LYS A 588 6.54 39.52 -3.91
CA LYS A 588 5.93 38.65 -2.89
C LYS A 588 6.87 37.53 -2.45
N VAL A 589 7.56 36.90 -3.39
CA VAL A 589 8.44 35.75 -3.16
C VAL A 589 9.65 36.11 -2.32
N PHE A 590 10.27 37.27 -2.57
CA PHE A 590 11.45 37.74 -1.84
C PHE A 590 11.11 38.47 -0.52
N ARG A 591 9.90 38.34 0.03
CA ARG A 591 9.60 38.78 1.40
C ARG A 591 10.21 37.83 2.43
N LYS A 592 10.83 38.37 3.49
CA LYS A 592 11.39 37.59 4.59
C LYS A 592 10.42 36.54 5.14
N GLN A 593 9.18 36.97 5.43
CA GLN A 593 8.13 36.10 5.97
C GLN A 593 7.79 34.93 5.03
N ARG A 594 7.95 35.10 3.72
CA ARG A 594 7.67 34.05 2.74
C ARG A 594 8.75 32.97 2.76
N TRP A 595 10.01 33.35 2.95
CA TRP A 595 11.15 32.43 3.07
C TRP A 595 11.10 31.65 4.37
N GLU A 596 10.80 32.33 5.50
CA GLU A 596 10.59 31.70 6.81
C GLU A 596 9.45 30.68 6.78
N LYS A 597 8.29 31.06 6.25
CA LYS A 597 7.12 30.16 6.14
C LYS A 597 7.42 28.90 5.30
N ARG A 598 8.38 28.97 4.38
CA ARG A 598 8.77 27.84 3.53
C ARG A 598 9.92 27.01 4.10
N GLY A 599 10.47 27.38 5.26
CA GLY A 599 11.63 26.71 5.84
C GLY A 599 12.85 26.77 4.91
N LEU A 600 12.97 27.81 4.08
CA LEU A 600 14.05 27.89 3.10
C LEU A 600 15.40 28.01 3.78
N LEU A 601 15.53 28.95 4.71
CA LEU A 601 16.75 29.18 5.47
C LEU A 601 17.07 27.98 6.38
N ASP A 602 16.05 27.37 6.99
CA ASP A 602 16.20 26.15 7.79
C ASP A 602 16.73 24.98 6.95
N SER A 603 16.47 24.93 5.65
CA SER A 603 16.95 23.85 4.78
C SER A 603 18.45 23.94 4.44
N VAL A 604 19.11 25.08 4.72
CA VAL A 604 20.53 25.32 4.42
C VAL A 604 21.39 24.89 5.59
N VAL A 605 22.27 23.91 5.37
CA VAL A 605 23.15 23.36 6.44
C VAL A 605 24.29 24.31 6.80
N ASP A 606 24.77 25.09 5.83
CA ASP A 606 25.88 26.03 6.02
C ASP A 606 25.36 27.40 6.49
N GLY A 607 25.67 27.77 7.73
CA GLY A 607 25.28 29.05 8.32
C GLY A 607 25.83 30.26 7.55
N GLN A 608 27.03 30.18 6.99
CA GLN A 608 27.59 31.29 6.21
C GLN A 608 26.81 31.48 4.90
N LEU A 609 26.47 30.39 4.22
CA LEU A 609 25.65 30.44 3.02
C LEU A 609 24.24 30.98 3.33
N CYS A 610 23.67 30.64 4.49
CA CYS A 610 22.39 31.18 4.96
C CYS A 610 22.42 32.71 5.07
N ASP A 611 23.43 33.27 5.73
CA ASP A 611 23.61 34.73 5.86
C ASP A 611 23.78 35.41 4.48
N GLU A 612 24.55 34.77 3.59
CA GLU A 612 24.76 35.28 2.24
C GLU A 612 23.48 35.28 1.38
N LEU A 613 22.66 34.23 1.51
CA LEU A 613 21.36 34.12 0.86
C LEU A 613 20.37 35.16 1.38
N GLU A 614 20.33 35.40 2.70
CA GLU A 614 19.45 36.40 3.30
C GLU A 614 19.81 37.82 2.83
N ASN A 615 21.11 38.13 2.75
CA ASN A 615 21.62 39.39 2.21
C ASN A 615 21.25 39.57 0.72
N ALA A 616 21.47 38.55 -0.11
CA ALA A 616 21.10 38.57 -1.52
C ALA A 616 19.58 38.76 -1.71
N ARG A 617 18.77 38.11 -0.88
CA ARG A 617 17.31 38.24 -0.87
C ARG A 617 16.85 39.65 -0.52
N GLU A 618 17.48 40.29 0.46
CA GLU A 618 17.16 41.69 0.82
C GLU A 618 17.46 42.66 -0.33
N VAL A 619 18.58 42.48 -1.03
CA VAL A 619 18.93 43.28 -2.22
C VAL A 619 17.86 43.17 -3.31
N VAL A 620 17.42 41.95 -3.62
CA VAL A 620 16.38 41.73 -4.64
C VAL A 620 15.05 42.34 -4.20
N TRP A 621 14.67 42.13 -2.94
CA TRP A 621 13.41 42.64 -2.40
C TRP A 621 13.35 44.17 -2.44
N GLU A 622 14.42 44.85 -2.04
CA GLU A 622 14.47 46.32 -2.05
C GLU A 622 14.37 46.89 -3.47
N VAL A 623 15.01 46.26 -4.46
CA VAL A 623 14.85 46.68 -5.88
C VAL A 623 13.43 46.43 -6.38
N ALA A 624 12.88 45.23 -6.14
CA ALA A 624 11.52 44.91 -6.57
C ALA A 624 10.50 45.86 -5.91
N LYS A 625 10.70 46.19 -4.64
CA LYS A 625 9.86 47.12 -3.87
C LYS A 625 9.96 48.56 -4.37
N SER A 626 11.13 49.04 -4.79
CA SER A 626 11.25 50.37 -5.39
C SER A 626 10.50 50.44 -6.71
N LEU A 627 10.69 49.43 -7.57
CA LEU A 627 10.04 49.35 -8.89
C LEU A 627 8.52 49.13 -8.80
N TRP A 628 8.01 48.60 -7.68
CA TRP A 628 6.57 48.37 -7.47
C TRP A 628 5.82 49.61 -6.95
N LYS A 629 6.54 50.61 -6.44
CA LYS A 629 5.94 51.83 -5.88
C LYS A 629 5.84 52.97 -6.89
N ASP A 630 6.70 52.92 -7.91
CA ASP A 630 6.66 53.79 -9.08
C ASP A 630 5.59 53.25 -10.05
#